data_AF-J0WFH9-F1
#
_entry.id   AF-J0WFH9-F1
#
_cell.length_a   1.000
_cell.length_b   1.000
_cell.length_c   1.000
_cell.angle_alpha   90.00
_cell.angle_beta   90.00
_cell.angle_gamma   90.00
#
_symmetry.space_group_name_H-M   'P 1'
#
loop_
_entity.id
_entity.type
_entity.pdbx_description
1 polymer ?
#
loop_
_entity_poly.entity_id
_entity_poly.type
_entity_poly.pdbx_seq_one_letter_code
_entity_poly.pdbx_strand_id
1 'polypeptide(L)'
;MTSALKKQWHNLAFSGLILHEILDHPLEDETPQARLKQVGMMTILYTMSQAHQKLTLSNIIEITELTRSGVKETVDLLVKRKMLTETMVKNSMGRGTARQFEISEDLLNKLSSFRVGQDGGLN
;
A
#
# COMPACT_ATOMS: atom_id res chain seq x y z
N MET A 1 -7.08 4.04 -24.94
CA MET A 1 -7.92 3.64 -23.79
C MET A 1 -8.41 4.88 -23.05
N THR A 2 -9.68 4.93 -22.63
CA THR A 2 -10.22 6.07 -21.86
C THR A 2 -9.56 6.15 -20.47
N SER A 3 -9.45 7.36 -19.92
CA SER A 3 -8.81 7.61 -18.61
C SER A 3 -9.44 6.80 -17.47
N ALA A 4 -10.77 6.65 -17.49
CA ALA A 4 -11.53 5.90 -16.49
C ALA A 4 -11.20 4.40 -16.50
N LEU A 5 -11.17 3.79 -17.69
CA LEU A 5 -10.85 2.37 -17.85
C LEU A 5 -9.42 2.08 -17.37
N LYS A 6 -8.48 2.98 -17.70
CA LYS A 6 -7.08 2.87 -17.24
C LYS A 6 -7.00 2.86 -15.70
N LYS A 7 -7.76 3.71 -15.00
CA LYS A 7 -7.79 3.72 -13.53
C LYS A 7 -8.38 2.42 -12.95
N GLN A 8 -9.49 1.94 -13.50
CA GLN A 8 -10.11 0.68 -13.07
C GLN A 8 -9.14 -0.51 -13.23
N TRP A 9 -8.43 -0.57 -14.35
CA TRP A 9 -7.39 -1.58 -14.57
C TRP A 9 -6.24 -1.50 -13.56
N HIS A 10 -5.75 -0.29 -13.25
CA HIS A 10 -4.68 -0.13 -12.25
C HIS A 10 -5.13 -0.58 -10.86
N ASN A 11 -6.37 -0.26 -10.46
CA ASN A 11 -6.93 -0.70 -9.18
C ASN A 11 -7.07 -2.23 -9.11
N LEU A 12 -7.54 -2.86 -10.19
CA LEU A 12 -7.70 -4.31 -10.24
C LEU A 12 -6.34 -5.02 -10.21
N ALA A 13 -5.38 -4.57 -11.03
CA ALA A 13 -4.04 -5.12 -11.07
C ALA A 13 -3.32 -4.96 -9.72
N PHE A 14 -3.47 -3.79 -9.07
CA PHE A 14 -2.93 -3.55 -7.74
C PHE A 14 -3.56 -4.49 -6.70
N SER A 15 -4.88 -4.65 -6.72
CA SER A 15 -5.60 -5.56 -5.81
C SER A 15 -5.15 -7.01 -5.96
N GLY A 16 -5.00 -7.50 -7.20
CA GLY A 16 -4.49 -8.84 -7.47
C GLY A 16 -3.05 -9.03 -6.96
N LEU A 17 -2.18 -8.04 -7.21
CA LEU A 17 -0.80 -8.07 -6.75
C LEU A 17 -0.70 -8.11 -5.22
N ILE A 18 -1.43 -7.26 -4.49
CA ILE A 18 -1.36 -7.27 -3.02
C ILE A 18 -1.93 -8.55 -2.43
N LEU A 19 -2.97 -9.14 -3.04
CA LEU A 19 -3.51 -10.43 -2.60
C LEU A 19 -2.45 -11.51 -2.74
N HIS A 20 -1.74 -11.56 -3.87
CA HIS A 20 -0.64 -12.49 -4.09
C HIS A 20 0.53 -12.28 -3.10
N GLU A 21 0.98 -11.05 -2.90
CA GLU A 21 2.12 -10.75 -2.02
C GLU A 21 1.80 -10.99 -0.53
N ILE A 22 0.54 -10.91 -0.11
CA ILE A 22 0.15 -11.02 1.30
C ILE A 22 -0.44 -12.41 1.64
N LEU A 23 -1.35 -12.92 0.83
CA LEU A 23 -2.06 -14.17 1.15
C LEU A 23 -1.22 -15.40 0.80
N ASP A 24 -0.53 -15.38 -0.34
CA ASP A 24 0.26 -16.52 -0.81
C ASP A 24 1.64 -16.59 -0.15
N HIS A 25 2.10 -15.49 0.44
CA HIS A 25 3.40 -15.36 1.10
C HIS A 25 3.25 -14.90 2.56
N PRO A 26 2.75 -15.74 3.48
CA PRO A 26 2.66 -15.38 4.89
C PRO A 26 4.03 -15.08 5.50
N LEU A 27 4.07 -14.13 6.44
CA LEU A 27 5.25 -13.97 7.30
C LEU A 27 5.24 -15.07 8.38
N GLU A 28 6.41 -15.35 8.95
CA GLU A 28 6.52 -16.24 10.12
C GLU A 28 5.65 -15.72 11.27
N ASP A 29 4.90 -16.63 11.90
CA ASP A 29 3.95 -16.38 13.01
C ASP A 29 2.81 -15.40 12.72
N GLU A 30 2.58 -15.09 11.45
CA GLU A 30 1.52 -14.16 11.07
C GLU A 30 0.15 -14.83 11.03
N THR A 31 -0.80 -14.24 11.76
CA THR A 31 -2.17 -14.75 11.78
C THR A 31 -2.91 -14.47 10.47
N PRO A 32 -3.87 -15.31 10.05
CA PRO A 32 -4.75 -15.01 8.92
C PRO A 32 -5.46 -13.65 9.05
N GLN A 33 -5.85 -13.26 10.28
CA GLN A 33 -6.48 -11.97 10.53
C GLN A 33 -5.53 -10.80 10.25
N ALA A 34 -4.25 -10.91 10.62
CA ALA A 34 -3.25 -9.89 10.33
C ALA A 34 -3.05 -9.71 8.81
N ARG A 35 -3.10 -10.79 8.03
CA ARG A 35 -3.06 -10.72 6.55
C ARG A 35 -4.25 -9.98 5.96
N LEU A 36 -5.46 -10.26 6.43
CA LEU A 36 -6.66 -9.54 5.97
C LEU A 36 -6.59 -8.04 6.29
N LYS A 37 -6.11 -7.68 7.49
CA LYS A 37 -5.86 -6.27 7.85
C LYS A 37 -4.86 -5.61 6.92
N GLN A 38 -3.79 -6.30 6.53
CA GLN A 38 -2.78 -5.79 5.60
C GLN A 38 -3.32 -5.58 4.18
N VAL A 39 -4.13 -6.51 3.66
CA VAL A 39 -4.80 -6.34 2.35
C VAL A 39 -5.70 -5.10 2.37
N GLY A 40 -6.53 -4.96 3.41
CA GLY A 40 -7.39 -3.78 3.59
C GLY A 40 -6.57 -2.49 3.69
N MET A 41 -5.50 -2.50 4.49
CA MET A 41 -4.63 -1.35 4.67
C MET A 41 -3.95 -0.93 3.35
N MET A 42 -3.38 -1.87 2.58
CA MET A 42 -2.78 -1.54 1.27
C MET A 42 -3.78 -0.94 0.29
N THR A 43 -5.03 -1.41 0.30
CA THR A 43 -6.12 -0.86 -0.53
C THR A 43 -6.41 0.61 -0.18
N ILE A 44 -6.48 0.92 1.11
CA ILE A 44 -6.69 2.29 1.61
C ILE A 44 -5.49 3.17 1.26
N LEU A 45 -4.27 2.72 1.54
CA LEU A 45 -3.05 3.46 1.26
C LEU A 45 -2.88 3.76 -0.24
N TYR A 46 -3.24 2.82 -1.11
CA TYR A 46 -3.21 3.04 -2.55
C TYR A 46 -4.24 4.08 -3.01
N THR A 47 -5.44 4.04 -2.43
CA THR A 47 -6.48 5.05 -2.69
C THR A 47 -6.03 6.44 -2.23
N MET A 48 -5.47 6.54 -1.03
CA MET A 48 -4.89 7.77 -0.50
C MET A 48 -3.77 8.31 -1.40
N SER A 49 -2.87 7.43 -1.85
CA SER A 49 -1.77 7.79 -2.75
C SER A 49 -2.27 8.33 -4.10
N GLN A 50 -3.32 7.72 -4.67
CA GLN A 50 -3.95 8.21 -5.90
C GLN A 50 -4.65 9.56 -5.72
N ALA A 51 -5.13 9.86 -4.50
CA ALA A 51 -5.68 11.15 -4.13
C ALA A 51 -4.59 12.18 -3.74
N HIS A 52 -3.30 11.86 -3.92
CA HIS A 52 -2.15 12.67 -3.53
C HIS A 52 -2.12 13.05 -2.03
N GLN A 53 -2.73 12.21 -1.19
CA GLN A 53 -2.67 12.38 0.27
C GLN A 53 -1.37 11.78 0.80
N LYS A 54 -0.71 12.49 1.73
CA LYS A 54 0.48 11.97 2.40
C LYS A 54 0.10 10.77 3.28
N LEU A 55 0.82 9.66 3.15
CA LEU A 55 0.61 8.47 3.95
C LEU A 55 1.35 8.62 5.30
N THR A 56 0.93 9.56 6.12
CA THR A 56 1.46 9.70 7.49
C THR A 56 0.64 8.87 8.46
N LEU A 57 1.26 8.43 9.56
CA LEU A 57 0.53 7.66 10.59
C LEU A 57 -0.74 8.40 11.06
N SER A 58 -0.69 9.73 11.20
CA SER A 58 -1.85 10.53 11.59
C SER A 58 -2.97 10.52 10.55
N ASN A 59 -2.64 10.72 9.27
CA ASN A 59 -3.65 10.72 8.20
C ASN A 59 -4.29 9.34 8.03
N ILE A 60 -3.51 8.27 8.20
CA ILE A 60 -4.03 6.90 8.12
C ILE A 60 -5.00 6.64 9.27
N ILE A 61 -4.67 7.06 10.49
CA ILE A 61 -5.59 6.97 11.65
C ILE A 61 -6.87 7.75 11.37
N GLU A 62 -6.77 8.98 10.87
CA GLU A 62 -7.92 9.83 10.57
C GLU A 62 -8.85 9.19 9.53
N ILE A 63 -8.30 8.64 8.44
CA ILE A 63 -9.09 8.06 7.35
C ILE A 63 -9.68 6.70 7.71
N THR A 64 -8.96 5.90 8.49
CA THR A 64 -9.40 4.54 8.85
C THR A 64 -10.25 4.49 10.10
N GLU A 65 -10.25 5.56 10.91
CA GLU A 65 -10.83 5.63 12.26
C GLU A 65 -10.32 4.53 13.21
N LEU A 66 -9.23 3.86 12.86
CA LEU A 66 -8.61 2.83 13.67
C LEU A 66 -7.77 3.45 14.79
N THR A 67 -7.57 2.69 15.85
CA THR A 67 -6.64 3.09 16.91
C THR A 67 -5.22 3.23 16.37
N ARG A 68 -4.43 4.11 17.00
CA ARG A 68 -3.00 4.26 16.67
C ARG A 68 -2.26 2.92 16.70
N SER A 69 -2.56 2.06 17.67
CA SER A 69 -1.93 0.74 17.78
C SER A 69 -2.34 -0.18 16.62
N GLY A 70 -3.62 -0.19 16.25
CA GLY A 70 -4.12 -1.03 15.14
C GLY A 70 -3.51 -0.64 13.78
N VAL A 71 -3.39 0.67 13.52
CA VAL A 71 -2.69 1.16 12.32
C VAL A 71 -1.21 0.80 12.39
N LYS A 72 -0.54 1.07 13.52
CA LYS A 72 0.88 0.81 13.69
C LYS A 72 1.22 -0.66 13.47
N GLU A 73 0.50 -1.56 14.12
CA GLU A 73 0.70 -3.01 13.99
C GLU A 73 0.63 -3.45 12.51
N THR A 74 -0.38 -2.99 11.79
CA THR A 74 -0.59 -3.38 10.39
C THR A 74 0.47 -2.78 9.46
N VAL A 75 0.80 -1.50 9.64
CA VAL A 75 1.80 -0.81 8.80
C VAL A 75 3.20 -1.33 9.07
N ASP A 76 3.54 -1.66 10.32
CA ASP A 76 4.85 -2.23 10.67
C ASP A 76 5.07 -3.59 9.98
N LEU A 77 4.02 -4.43 9.85
CA LEU A 77 4.08 -5.66 9.05
C LEU A 77 4.31 -5.39 7.56
N LEU A 78 3.64 -4.38 6.99
CA LEU A 78 3.82 -3.99 5.58
C LEU A 78 5.22 -3.43 5.30
N VAL A 79 5.82 -2.72 6.26
CA VAL A 79 7.22 -2.28 6.20
C VAL A 79 8.16 -3.49 6.30
N LYS A 80 7.90 -4.43 7.23
CA LYS A 80 8.68 -5.67 7.36
C LYS A 80 8.68 -6.50 6.05
N ARG A 81 7.57 -6.49 5.31
CA ARG A 81 7.43 -7.13 3.99
C ARG A 81 8.06 -6.35 2.84
N LYS A 82 8.60 -5.15 3.10
CA LYS A 82 9.10 -4.21 2.09
C LYS A 82 8.04 -3.74 1.10
N MET A 83 6.75 -3.85 1.44
CA MET A 83 5.66 -3.30 0.62
C MET A 83 5.53 -1.79 0.82
N LEU A 84 5.89 -1.31 2.02
CA LEU A 84 5.99 0.11 2.35
C LEU A 84 7.43 0.47 2.72
N THR A 85 7.84 1.67 2.35
CA THR A 85 9.06 2.32 2.88
C THR A 85 8.66 3.29 3.97
N GLU A 86 9.44 3.34 5.05
CA GLU A 86 9.22 4.27 6.15
C GLU A 86 10.28 5.39 6.15
N THR A 87 9.83 6.62 6.35
CA THR A 87 10.69 7.78 6.59
C THR A 87 10.21 8.58 7.79
N MET A 88 11.17 9.19 8.50
CA MET A 88 10.90 10.10 9.60
C MET A 88 10.97 11.54 9.10
N VAL A 89 9.84 12.22 9.04
CA VAL A 89 9.73 13.61 8.56
C VAL A 89 9.42 14.55 9.72
N LYS A 90 9.74 15.84 9.58
CA LYS A 90 9.26 16.85 10.54
C LYS A 90 7.74 16.93 10.46
N ASN A 91 7.07 16.94 11.61
CA ASN A 91 5.62 17.09 11.63
C ASN A 91 5.21 18.48 11.10
N SER A 92 3.97 18.60 10.62
CA SER A 92 3.44 19.85 10.05
C SER A 92 3.45 21.03 11.03
N MET A 93 3.54 20.77 12.34
CA MET A 93 3.63 21.79 13.39
C MET A 93 5.06 22.20 13.76
N GLY A 94 6.08 21.63 13.11
CA GLY A 94 7.50 21.96 13.33
C GLY A 94 8.04 21.58 14.72
N ARG A 95 7.28 20.82 15.51
CA ARG A 95 7.60 20.42 16.89
C ARG A 95 7.34 18.93 17.05
N GLY A 96 8.20 18.11 16.46
CA GLY A 96 8.16 16.65 16.52
C GLY A 96 8.42 15.96 15.18
N THR A 97 8.57 14.64 15.22
CA THR A 97 8.75 13.77 14.04
C THR A 97 7.46 13.01 13.73
N ALA A 98 7.12 12.89 12.46
CA ALA A 98 6.03 12.05 11.97
C ALA A 98 6.59 10.89 11.16
N ARG A 99 6.03 9.70 11.36
CA ARG A 99 6.25 8.55 10.48
C ARG A 99 5.46 8.79 9.19
N GLN A 100 6.17 8.83 8.07
CA GLN A 100 5.61 8.89 6.73
C GLN A 100 5.95 7.60 6.00
N PHE A 101 5.00 7.12 5.22
CA PHE A 101 5.13 5.90 4.44
C PHE A 101 4.99 6.22 2.95
N GLU A 102 5.59 5.37 2.12
CA GLU A 102 5.38 5.34 0.68
C GLU A 102 5.20 3.91 0.21
N ILE A 103 4.41 3.69 -0.84
CA ILE A 103 4.31 2.38 -1.47
C ILE A 103 5.64 2.12 -2.17
N SER A 104 6.27 0.99 -1.85
CA SER A 104 7.59 0.66 -2.37
C SER A 104 7.64 0.72 -3.91
N GLU A 105 8.72 1.28 -4.44
CA GLU A 105 8.96 1.31 -5.87
C GLU A 105 9.00 -0.11 -6.46
N ASP A 106 9.54 -1.09 -5.73
CA ASP A 106 9.53 -2.50 -6.14
C ASP A 106 8.12 -3.03 -6.39
N LEU A 107 7.15 -2.71 -5.52
CA LEU A 107 5.76 -3.11 -5.70
C LEU A 107 5.12 -2.40 -6.90
N LEU A 108 5.42 -1.12 -7.10
CA LEU A 108 4.93 -0.36 -8.26
C LEU A 108 5.56 -0.83 -9.57
N ASN A 109 6.83 -1.23 -9.54
CA ASN A 109 7.54 -1.80 -10.68
C ASN A 109 6.94 -3.15 -11.07
N LYS A 110 6.69 -4.03 -10.09
CA LYS A 110 5.93 -5.28 -10.29
C LYS A 110 4.57 -4.99 -10.94
N LEU A 111 3.82 -4.01 -10.44
CA LEU A 111 2.53 -3.60 -11.02
C LEU A 111 2.67 -3.15 -12.49
N SER A 112 3.71 -2.39 -12.81
CA SER A 112 3.95 -1.89 -14.17
C SER A 112 4.34 -3.02 -15.15
N SER A 113 5.02 -4.07 -14.68
CA SER A 113 5.46 -5.20 -15.50
C SER A 113 4.29 -6.01 -16.06
N PHE A 114 3.15 -6.07 -15.34
CA PHE A 114 1.92 -6.69 -15.84
C PHE A 114 1.35 -5.98 -17.07
N ARG A 115 1.67 -4.70 -17.30
CA ARG A 115 1.24 -3.96 -18.50
C ARG A 115 2.08 -4.33 -19.73
N VAL A 116 3.38 -4.59 -19.55
CA VAL A 116 4.32 -4.86 -20.65
C VAL A 116 4.07 -6.24 -21.27
N GLY A 117 3.63 -7.22 -20.48
CA GLY A 117 3.30 -8.56 -20.96
C GLY A 117 2.08 -8.65 -21.90
N GLN A 118 1.22 -7.63 -21.95
CA GLN A 118 0.04 -7.61 -22.83
C GLN A 118 0.24 -6.85 -24.16
N ASP A 119 1.13 -5.84 -24.18
CA ASP A 119 1.42 -5.09 -25.42
C ASP A 119 2.41 -5.85 -26.34
N GLY A 120 3.07 -6.90 -25.86
CA GLY A 120 4.04 -7.72 -26.61
C GLY A 120 3.49 -9.03 -27.19
N GLY A 121 2.17 -9.23 -27.18
CA GLY A 121 1.56 -10.53 -27.42
C GLY A 121 0.50 -10.58 -28.52
N LEU A 122 0.71 -9.92 -29.66
CA LEU A 122 0.02 -10.20 -30.92
C LEU A 122 0.90 -9.77 -32.12
N ASN A 123 1.74 -10.67 -32.59
CA ASN A 123 2.18 -10.75 -33.99
C ASN A 123 2.17 -12.23 -34.38
#